data_AF-A0A518K6T7-F1
#
_entry.id   AF-A0A518K6T7-F1
#
_cell.length_a   1.000
_cell.length_b   1.000
_cell.length_c   1.000
_cell.angle_alpha   90.00
_cell.angle_beta   90.00
_cell.angle_gamma   90.00
#
_symmetry.space_group_name_H-M   'P 1'
#
loop_
_entity.id
_entity.type
_entity.pdbx_description
1 polymer ?
#
loop_
_entity_poly.entity_id
_entity_poly.type
_entity_poly.pdbx_seq_one_letter_code
_entity_poly.pdbx_strand_id
1 'polypeptide(L)'
;MLWPLILPLQITATGLVVAVIAFTVLAPKTGRKRTTAFSLGVLLAILAFVPSCTGVMLALDKIRFGRFEYQSYNEITDFRAQRYLPPSAVAISMFTYPNGYLAKYSISVTDFHNYLDELWEKYGKHSAVPRHKMSGEDVPPYPDEFDEYVEQGWPPLKNAITYYSPHEDDGGGAKYLFDKDAGVVYQRTGYW
;
A
#
# COMPACT_ATOMS: atom_id res chain seq x y z
N MET A 1 5.22 5.12 7.34
CA MET A 1 6.11 3.93 7.17
C MET A 1 7.15 4.07 6.05
N LEU A 2 8.39 3.59 6.23
CA LEU A 2 9.44 3.50 5.17
C LEU A 2 9.34 2.22 4.29
N TRP A 3 8.19 1.54 4.30
CA TRP A 3 8.02 0.22 3.66
C TRP A 3 8.40 0.15 2.16
N PRO A 4 8.05 1.16 1.33
CA PRO A 4 8.50 1.19 -0.06
C PRO A 4 10.03 1.13 -0.19
N LEU A 5 10.77 1.63 0.81
CA LEU A 5 12.23 1.72 0.82
C LEU A 5 12.91 0.49 1.43
N ILE A 6 12.28 -0.22 2.36
CA ILE A 6 12.91 -1.34 3.10
C ILE A 6 13.34 -2.47 2.16
N LEU A 7 12.45 -2.94 1.27
CA LEU A 7 12.81 -4.06 0.39
C LEU A 7 13.89 -3.67 -0.64
N PRO A 8 13.81 -2.53 -1.36
CA PRO A 8 14.91 -2.08 -2.21
C PRO A 8 16.24 -2.01 -1.46
N LEU A 9 16.24 -1.43 -0.26
CA LEU A 9 17.42 -1.32 0.59
C LEU A 9 18.01 -2.70 0.90
N GLN A 10 17.18 -3.66 1.31
CA GLN A 10 17.60 -5.03 1.64
C GLN A 10 18.17 -5.77 0.42
N ILE A 11 17.49 -5.68 -0.73
CA ILE A 11 17.94 -6.32 -1.98
C ILE A 11 19.27 -5.71 -2.41
N THR A 12 19.39 -4.38 -2.43
CA THR A 12 20.62 -3.69 -2.84
C THR A 12 21.77 -3.97 -1.89
N ALA A 13 21.55 -3.88 -0.58
CA ALA A 13 22.58 -4.19 0.41
C ALA A 13 23.09 -5.62 0.27
N THR A 14 22.18 -6.59 0.16
CA THR A 14 22.52 -8.01 0.00
C THR A 14 23.28 -8.25 -1.31
N GLY A 15 22.80 -7.69 -2.43
CA GLY A 15 23.44 -7.83 -3.73
C GLY A 15 24.86 -7.26 -3.76
N LEU A 16 25.08 -6.09 -3.15
CA LEU A 16 26.40 -5.48 -3.07
C LEU A 16 27.36 -6.25 -2.16
N VAL A 17 26.88 -6.75 -1.01
CA VAL A 17 27.70 -7.61 -0.14
C VAL A 17 28.15 -8.87 -0.89
N VAL A 18 27.23 -9.54 -1.59
CA VAL A 18 27.56 -10.73 -2.40
C VAL A 18 28.57 -10.38 -3.49
N ALA A 19 28.42 -9.24 -4.17
CA ALA A 19 29.36 -8.78 -5.19
C ALA A 19 30.76 -8.52 -4.62
N VAL A 20 30.86 -7.88 -3.44
CA VAL A 20 32.15 -7.63 -2.77
C VAL A 20 32.83 -8.94 -2.36
N ILE A 21 32.07 -9.89 -1.82
CA ILE A 21 32.58 -11.22 -1.46
C ILE A 21 33.10 -11.94 -2.71
N ALA A 22 32.31 -11.99 -3.78
CA ALA A 22 32.69 -12.64 -5.03
C ALA A 22 33.95 -12.00 -5.63
N PHE A 23 34.01 -10.67 -5.68
CA PHE A 23 35.17 -9.93 -6.16
C PHE A 23 36.43 -10.24 -5.34
N THR A 24 36.30 -10.32 -4.02
CA THR A 24 37.41 -10.64 -3.10
C THR A 24 37.89 -12.07 -3.25
N VAL A 25 36.97 -13.04 -3.39
CA VAL A 25 37.30 -14.46 -3.56
C VAL A 25 37.98 -14.72 -4.91
N LEU A 26 37.54 -14.05 -5.98
CA LEU A 26 38.09 -14.18 -7.32
C LEU A 26 39.38 -13.39 -7.56
N ALA A 27 39.73 -12.47 -6.65
CA ALA A 27 40.93 -11.61 -6.77
C ALA A 27 42.26 -12.35 -7.02
N PRO A 28 42.56 -13.50 -6.39
CA PRO A 28 43.81 -14.22 -6.65
C PRO A 28 43.92 -14.72 -8.09
N LYS A 29 42.80 -15.06 -8.74
CA LYS A 29 42.78 -15.48 -10.16
C LYS A 29 43.16 -14.36 -11.11
N THR A 30 43.03 -13.10 -10.69
CA THR A 30 43.40 -11.91 -11.47
C THR A 30 44.71 -11.28 -10.99
N GLY A 31 45.49 -11.98 -10.16
CA GLY A 31 46.78 -11.52 -9.65
C GLY A 31 46.68 -10.43 -8.57
N ARG A 32 45.49 -10.14 -8.04
CA ARG A 32 45.28 -9.12 -6.99
C ARG A 32 45.30 -9.73 -5.60
N LYS A 33 45.86 -8.99 -4.63
CA LYS A 33 45.76 -9.33 -3.20
C LYS A 33 44.30 -9.18 -2.75
N ARG A 34 43.82 -10.15 -1.95
CA ARG A 34 42.44 -10.16 -1.42
C ARG A 34 42.10 -8.90 -0.64
N THR A 35 43.03 -8.40 0.17
CA THR A 35 42.83 -7.18 0.97
C THR A 35 42.60 -5.94 0.10
N THR A 36 43.43 -5.74 -0.93
CA THR A 36 43.26 -4.65 -1.89
C THR A 36 41.95 -4.77 -2.66
N ALA A 37 41.59 -5.98 -3.08
CA ALA A 37 40.32 -6.22 -3.77
C ALA A 37 39.11 -5.94 -2.86
N PHE A 38 39.17 -6.36 -1.59
CA PHE A 38 38.11 -6.08 -0.62
C PHE A 38 37.92 -4.58 -0.39
N SER A 39 38.99 -3.83 -0.10
CA SER A 39 38.90 -2.37 0.12
C SER A 39 38.34 -1.64 -1.10
N LEU A 40 38.79 -2.00 -2.31
CA LEU A 40 38.26 -1.42 -3.54
C LEU A 40 36.79 -1.80 -3.77
N GLY A 41 36.43 -3.05 -3.52
CA GLY A 41 35.06 -3.54 -3.64
C GLY A 41 34.10 -2.81 -2.70
N VAL A 42 34.49 -2.60 -1.44
CA VAL A 42 33.71 -1.84 -0.47
C VAL A 42 33.52 -0.39 -0.92
N LEU A 43 34.59 0.27 -1.38
CA LEU A 43 34.49 1.64 -1.89
C LEU A 43 33.51 1.74 -3.07
N LEU A 44 33.62 0.82 -4.03
CA LEU A 44 32.71 0.75 -5.17
C LEU A 44 31.27 0.45 -4.73
N ALA A 45 31.06 -0.43 -3.75
CA ALA A 45 29.74 -0.73 -3.22
C ALA A 45 29.09 0.48 -2.55
N ILE A 46 29.85 1.26 -1.78
CA ILE A 46 29.35 2.50 -1.15
C ILE A 46 28.91 3.50 -2.23
N LEU A 47 29.73 3.71 -3.26
CA LEU A 47 29.42 4.62 -4.36
C LEU A 47 28.22 4.12 -5.21
N ALA A 48 28.12 2.81 -5.42
CA ALA A 48 27.06 2.19 -6.21
C ALA A 48 25.73 2.04 -5.44
N PHE A 49 25.72 2.21 -4.11
CA PHE A 49 24.57 1.90 -3.27
C PHE A 49 23.33 2.69 -3.67
N VAL A 50 23.42 4.03 -3.68
CA VAL A 50 22.28 4.90 -4.00
C VAL A 50 21.74 4.64 -5.40
N PRO A 51 22.53 4.68 -6.49
CA PRO A 51 22.00 4.45 -7.84
C PRO A 51 21.42 3.04 -8.01
N SER A 52 22.03 2.03 -7.37
CA SER A 52 21.52 0.65 -7.42
C SER A 52 20.20 0.51 -6.64
N CYS A 53 20.09 1.15 -5.49
CA CYS A 53 18.87 1.18 -4.68
C CYS A 53 17.72 1.87 -5.42
N THR A 54 18.00 3.00 -6.08
CA THR A 54 17.02 3.69 -6.93
C THR A 54 16.58 2.81 -8.09
N GLY A 55 17.50 2.12 -8.76
CA GLY A 55 17.17 1.19 -9.85
C GLY A 55 16.28 0.03 -9.40
N VAL A 56 16.60 -0.58 -8.26
CA VAL A 56 15.78 -1.65 -7.66
C VAL A 56 14.40 -1.13 -7.27
N MET A 57 14.32 0.05 -6.67
CA MET A 57 13.05 0.70 -6.29
C MET A 57 12.16 0.90 -7.52
N LEU A 58 12.68 1.51 -8.59
CA LEU A 58 11.93 1.71 -9.84
C LEU A 58 11.44 0.40 -10.47
N ALA A 59 12.22 -0.68 -10.35
CA ALA A 59 11.82 -2.00 -10.84
C ALA A 59 10.70 -2.62 -9.98
N LEU A 60 10.83 -2.54 -8.65
CA LEU A 60 9.83 -3.07 -7.72
C LEU A 60 8.53 -2.29 -7.76
N ASP A 61 8.59 -0.97 -7.91
CA ASP A 61 7.41 -0.10 -7.92
C ASP A 61 6.48 -0.42 -9.09
N LYS A 62 7.03 -0.84 -10.23
CA LYS A 62 6.24 -1.33 -11.39
C LYS A 62 5.44 -2.61 -11.11
N ILE A 63 5.83 -3.37 -10.10
CA ILE A 63 5.19 -4.64 -9.72
C ILE A 63 4.24 -4.41 -8.54
N ARG A 64 4.59 -3.49 -7.64
CA ARG A 64 3.86 -3.24 -6.38
C ARG A 64 2.72 -2.24 -6.53
N PHE A 65 2.87 -1.29 -7.44
CA PHE A 65 1.98 -0.15 -7.59
C PHE A 65 1.35 -0.13 -8.97
N GLY A 66 0.18 0.48 -9.04
CA GLY A 66 -0.66 0.49 -10.23
C GLY A 66 -1.99 -0.22 -9.99
N ARG A 67 -2.61 -0.67 -11.07
CA ARG A 67 -3.94 -1.28 -11.04
C ARG A 67 -3.86 -2.80 -10.96
N PHE A 68 -4.67 -3.35 -10.06
CA PHE A 68 -4.84 -4.77 -9.85
C PHE A 68 -6.32 -5.10 -9.81
N GLU A 69 -6.68 -6.25 -10.33
CA GLU A 69 -8.05 -6.76 -10.34
C GLU A 69 -8.06 -8.08 -9.58
N TYR A 70 -8.96 -8.21 -8.61
CA TYR A 70 -9.12 -9.40 -7.78
C TYR A 70 -10.58 -9.84 -7.78
N GLN A 71 -10.83 -11.14 -7.82
CA GLN A 71 -12.18 -11.68 -7.72
C GLN A 71 -12.72 -11.60 -6.29
N SER A 72 -11.83 -11.77 -5.30
CA SER A 72 -12.20 -11.77 -3.89
C SER A 72 -11.06 -11.31 -2.98
N TYR A 73 -11.40 -10.99 -1.74
CA TYR A 73 -10.43 -10.61 -0.70
C TYR A 73 -9.25 -11.58 -0.55
N ASN A 74 -9.47 -12.89 -0.71
CA ASN A 74 -8.44 -13.91 -0.47
C ASN A 74 -7.29 -13.90 -1.50
N GLU A 75 -7.47 -13.24 -2.65
CA GLU A 75 -6.41 -13.09 -3.67
C GLU A 75 -5.44 -11.95 -3.34
N ILE A 76 -5.81 -11.07 -2.42
CA ILE A 76 -4.98 -9.95 -1.99
C ILE A 76 -3.98 -10.47 -0.97
N THR A 77 -2.68 -10.36 -1.28
CA THR A 77 -1.60 -10.81 -0.38
C THR A 77 -1.03 -9.71 0.50
N ASP A 78 -1.34 -8.44 0.22
CA ASP A 78 -0.90 -7.31 1.04
C ASP A 78 -1.75 -7.20 2.29
N PHE A 79 -1.20 -7.60 3.44
CA PHE A 79 -1.87 -7.53 4.74
C PHE A 79 -2.32 -6.11 5.12
N ARG A 80 -1.68 -5.07 4.58
CA ARG A 80 -2.05 -3.67 4.84
C ARG A 80 -3.33 -3.29 4.10
N ALA A 81 -3.49 -3.81 2.88
CA ALA A 81 -4.73 -3.64 2.12
C ALA A 81 -5.87 -4.38 2.82
N GLN A 82 -5.61 -5.64 3.19
CA GLN A 82 -6.51 -6.51 3.95
C GLN A 82 -7.03 -5.89 5.25
N ARG A 83 -6.20 -5.10 5.97
CA ARG A 83 -6.59 -4.46 7.24
C ARG A 83 -7.82 -3.55 7.12
N TYR A 84 -7.99 -2.90 5.97
CA TYR A 84 -9.06 -1.92 5.74
C TYR A 84 -10.08 -2.37 4.70
N LEU A 85 -9.92 -3.56 4.12
CA LEU A 85 -10.84 -4.09 3.11
C LEU A 85 -11.74 -5.16 3.75
N PRO A 86 -13.07 -5.13 3.52
CA PRO A 86 -13.96 -6.16 4.05
C PRO A 86 -13.64 -7.55 3.47
N PRO A 87 -13.62 -8.63 4.29
CA PRO A 87 -13.38 -10.00 3.81
C PRO A 87 -14.44 -10.52 2.82
N SER A 88 -15.65 -9.97 2.87
CA SER A 88 -16.77 -10.31 1.97
C SER A 88 -16.76 -9.54 0.64
N ALA A 89 -15.79 -8.64 0.43
CA ALA A 89 -15.68 -7.88 -0.80
C ALA A 89 -15.35 -8.78 -2.01
N VAL A 90 -16.03 -8.51 -3.13
CA VAL A 90 -15.85 -9.21 -4.40
C VAL A 90 -15.72 -8.23 -5.56
N ALA A 91 -15.21 -8.71 -6.71
CA ALA A 91 -14.98 -7.89 -7.91
C ALA A 91 -14.20 -6.61 -7.59
N ILE A 92 -13.04 -6.78 -6.95
CA ILE A 92 -12.22 -5.71 -6.39
C ILE A 92 -11.27 -5.20 -7.47
N SER A 93 -11.45 -3.95 -7.88
CA SER A 93 -10.48 -3.18 -8.66
C SER A 93 -9.71 -2.28 -7.71
N MET A 94 -8.39 -2.38 -7.68
CA MET A 94 -7.54 -1.69 -6.72
C MET A 94 -6.41 -0.95 -7.41
N PHE A 95 -6.25 0.34 -7.10
CA PHE A 95 -5.10 1.15 -7.49
C PHE A 95 -4.20 1.39 -6.29
N THR A 96 -3.05 0.71 -6.22
CA THR A 96 -2.11 0.82 -5.09
C THR A 96 -1.01 1.84 -5.39
N TYR A 97 -0.61 2.56 -4.36
CA TYR A 97 0.47 3.56 -4.40
C TYR A 97 1.27 3.51 -3.09
N PRO A 98 2.43 4.20 -2.97
CA PRO A 98 3.35 4.01 -1.85
C PRO A 98 2.74 4.11 -0.45
N ASN A 99 1.79 5.03 -0.27
CA ASN A 99 1.19 5.37 1.02
C ASN A 99 -0.28 4.93 1.14
N GLY A 100 -0.76 4.00 0.30
CA GLY A 100 -2.16 3.64 0.35
C GLY A 100 -2.70 2.95 -0.90
N TYR A 101 -4.01 2.99 -1.04
CA TYR A 101 -4.69 2.55 -2.24
C TYR A 101 -6.06 3.23 -2.40
N LEU A 102 -6.54 3.21 -3.64
CA LEU A 102 -7.95 3.36 -3.98
C LEU A 102 -8.51 1.99 -4.33
N ALA A 103 -9.74 1.68 -3.94
CA ALA A 103 -10.41 0.47 -4.35
C ALA A 103 -11.87 0.73 -4.74
N LYS A 104 -12.35 -0.08 -5.67
CA LYS A 104 -13.75 -0.25 -6.02
C LYS A 104 -14.10 -1.72 -5.85
N TYR A 105 -15.19 -2.03 -5.17
CA TYR A 105 -15.65 -3.41 -5.01
C TYR A 105 -17.15 -3.49 -4.78
N SER A 106 -17.67 -4.70 -4.87
CA SER A 106 -19.05 -5.03 -4.53
C SER A 106 -19.14 -5.73 -3.19
N ILE A 107 -20.18 -5.39 -2.43
CA ILE A 107 -20.47 -5.96 -1.10
C ILE A 107 -21.95 -5.77 -0.77
N SER A 108 -22.52 -6.66 0.06
CA SER A 108 -23.87 -6.47 0.56
C SER A 108 -23.93 -5.35 1.61
N VAL A 109 -25.09 -4.70 1.73
CA VAL A 109 -25.31 -3.64 2.73
C VAL A 109 -25.05 -4.15 4.15
N THR A 110 -25.57 -5.34 4.46
CA THR A 110 -25.41 -5.97 5.77
C THR A 110 -23.95 -6.25 6.08
N ASP A 111 -23.21 -6.85 5.13
CA ASP A 111 -21.81 -7.20 5.36
C ASP A 111 -20.92 -5.97 5.51
N PHE A 112 -21.21 -4.91 4.76
CA PHE A 112 -20.47 -3.65 4.86
C PHE A 112 -20.62 -3.01 6.25
N HIS A 113 -21.86 -2.89 6.75
CA HIS A 113 -22.10 -2.30 8.06
C HIS A 113 -21.58 -3.18 9.20
N ASN A 114 -21.78 -4.50 9.13
CA ASN A 114 -21.22 -5.42 10.12
C ASN A 114 -19.69 -5.31 10.21
N TYR A 115 -19.01 -5.31 9.06
CA TYR A 115 -17.57 -5.11 8.99
C TYR A 115 -17.14 -3.79 9.65
N LEU A 116 -17.83 -2.69 9.32
CA LEU A 116 -17.47 -1.38 9.83
C LEU A 116 -17.68 -1.27 11.35
N ASP A 117 -18.78 -1.82 11.85
CA ASP A 117 -19.10 -1.86 13.27
C ASP A 117 -18.09 -2.69 14.05
N GLU A 118 -17.72 -3.88 13.55
CA GLU A 118 -16.67 -4.72 14.13
C GLU A 118 -15.31 -4.00 14.16
N LEU A 119 -14.98 -3.26 13.09
CA LEU A 119 -13.74 -2.49 13.01
C LEU A 119 -13.70 -1.39 14.08
N TRP A 120 -14.80 -0.66 14.27
CA TRP A 120 -14.94 0.38 15.30
C TRP A 120 -14.99 -0.20 16.71
N GLU A 121 -15.64 -1.34 16.93
CA GLU A 121 -15.64 -2.01 18.23
C GLU A 121 -14.22 -2.41 18.64
N LYS A 122 -13.47 -2.99 17.70
CA LYS A 122 -12.13 -3.51 17.96
C LYS A 122 -11.09 -2.42 18.12
N TYR A 123 -11.11 -1.39 17.27
CA TYR A 123 -10.03 -0.40 17.18
C TYR A 123 -10.46 1.04 17.50
N GLY A 124 -11.75 1.32 17.65
CA GLY A 124 -12.27 2.68 17.84
C GLY A 124 -11.73 3.40 19.09
N LYS A 125 -11.38 2.65 20.15
CA LYS A 125 -10.74 3.22 21.36
C LYS A 125 -9.35 3.81 21.10
N HIS A 126 -8.71 3.41 20.00
CA HIS A 126 -7.41 3.91 19.57
C HIS A 126 -7.53 4.98 18.48
N SER A 127 -8.76 5.35 18.11
CA SER A 127 -8.95 6.35 17.07
C SER A 127 -8.67 7.75 17.59
N ALA A 128 -7.95 8.53 16.80
CA ALA A 128 -7.74 9.96 16.99
C ALA A 128 -9.06 10.74 17.12
N VAL A 129 -10.08 10.32 16.36
CA VAL A 129 -11.41 10.92 16.34
C VAL A 129 -12.45 9.83 16.62
N PRO A 130 -13.29 9.97 17.67
CA PRO A 130 -14.33 8.98 17.93
C PRO A 130 -15.38 9.03 16.82
N ARG A 131 -15.97 7.87 16.47
CA ARG A 131 -16.95 7.71 15.38
C ARG A 131 -18.01 8.81 15.32
N HIS A 132 -18.70 9.04 16.44
CA HIS A 132 -19.77 10.06 16.53
C HIS A 132 -19.31 11.52 16.31
N LYS A 133 -18.00 11.78 16.19
CA LYS A 133 -17.42 13.09 15.86
C LYS A 133 -16.75 13.12 14.48
N MET A 134 -16.84 12.04 13.69
CA MET A 134 -16.35 12.04 12.32
C MET A 134 -17.19 12.97 11.47
N SER A 135 -16.59 14.09 11.07
CA SER A 135 -17.24 15.03 10.17
C SER A 135 -17.48 14.36 8.82
N GLY A 136 -18.74 14.34 8.37
CA GLY A 136 -19.13 13.78 7.07
C GLY A 136 -19.49 12.29 7.08
N GLU A 137 -19.47 11.61 8.23
CA GLU A 137 -20.06 10.26 8.34
C GLU A 137 -21.58 10.34 8.14
N ASP A 138 -22.16 9.38 7.42
CA ASP A 138 -23.58 9.32 7.06
C ASP A 138 -24.08 10.49 6.20
N VAL A 139 -23.18 11.22 5.54
CA VAL A 139 -23.49 12.34 4.64
C VAL A 139 -23.10 11.99 3.19
N PRO A 140 -23.85 12.44 2.17
CA PRO A 140 -23.41 12.34 0.78
C PRO A 140 -22.04 13.00 0.56
N PRO A 141 -21.14 12.38 -0.24
CA PRO A 141 -19.84 12.98 -0.54
C PRO A 141 -19.99 14.25 -1.39
N TYR A 142 -19.02 15.14 -1.28
CA TYR A 142 -18.93 16.26 -2.21
C TYR A 142 -18.49 15.78 -3.60
N PRO A 143 -18.88 16.47 -4.69
CA PRO A 143 -18.55 16.01 -6.05
C PRO A 143 -17.06 15.83 -6.34
N ASP A 144 -16.21 16.69 -5.77
CA ASP A 144 -14.74 16.67 -5.91
C ASP A 144 -14.10 15.45 -5.23
N GLU A 145 -14.79 14.83 -4.28
CA GLU A 145 -14.31 13.59 -3.64
C GLU A 145 -14.32 12.39 -4.60
N PHE A 146 -14.93 12.53 -5.78
CA PHE A 146 -14.88 11.52 -6.84
C PHE A 146 -13.69 11.67 -7.79
N ASP A 147 -12.98 12.79 -7.80
CA ASP A 147 -11.97 13.11 -8.82
C ASP A 147 -10.89 12.01 -8.91
N GLU A 148 -10.35 11.57 -7.76
CA GLU A 148 -9.33 10.53 -7.70
C GLU A 148 -9.82 9.17 -8.23
N TYR A 149 -11.11 8.87 -8.11
CA TYR A 149 -11.71 7.63 -8.63
C TYR A 149 -12.02 7.75 -10.13
N VAL A 150 -12.41 8.94 -10.59
CA VAL A 150 -12.63 9.24 -12.02
C VAL A 150 -11.33 9.15 -12.81
N GLU A 151 -10.21 9.59 -12.24
CA GLU A 151 -8.88 9.37 -12.80
C GLU A 151 -8.56 7.88 -12.97
N GLN A 152 -9.15 7.02 -12.13
CA GLN A 152 -9.10 5.56 -12.29
C GLN A 152 -10.18 5.01 -13.24
N GLY A 153 -10.94 5.85 -13.93
CA GLY A 153 -11.99 5.42 -14.84
C GLY A 153 -13.20 4.83 -14.12
N TRP A 154 -13.37 5.09 -12.83
CA TRP A 154 -14.56 4.72 -12.08
C TRP A 154 -15.50 5.92 -12.01
N PRO A 155 -16.70 5.86 -12.61
CA PRO A 155 -17.62 6.99 -12.64
C PRO A 155 -18.15 7.30 -11.23
N PRO A 156 -18.56 8.55 -10.94
CA PRO A 156 -19.15 8.89 -9.65
C PRO A 156 -20.35 8.02 -9.29
N LEU A 157 -20.47 7.67 -8.02
CA LEU A 157 -21.61 6.94 -7.48
C LEU A 157 -22.78 7.90 -7.25
N LYS A 158 -24.01 7.49 -7.58
CA LYS A 158 -25.17 8.40 -7.57
C LYS A 158 -25.74 8.62 -6.18
N ASN A 159 -25.82 7.53 -5.40
CA ASN A 159 -26.47 7.53 -4.08
C ASN A 159 -25.47 7.17 -2.98
N ALA A 160 -24.20 7.56 -3.16
CA ALA A 160 -23.15 7.24 -2.20
C ALA A 160 -23.35 7.97 -0.87
N ILE A 161 -23.06 7.27 0.22
CA ILE A 161 -22.95 7.80 1.57
C ILE A 161 -21.53 7.57 2.07
N THR A 162 -21.00 8.57 2.77
CA THR A 162 -19.64 8.54 3.30
C THR A 162 -19.58 7.82 4.66
N TYR A 163 -18.60 6.94 4.81
CA TYR A 163 -18.26 6.26 6.05
C TYR A 163 -16.76 6.31 6.30
N TYR A 164 -16.36 6.13 7.55
CA TYR A 164 -14.96 6.13 7.96
C TYR A 164 -14.65 4.95 8.86
N SER A 165 -13.45 4.40 8.71
CA SER A 165 -12.85 3.52 9.71
C SER A 165 -12.25 4.33 10.87
N PRO A 166 -11.86 3.69 11.98
CA PRO A 166 -10.98 4.31 12.97
C PRO A 166 -9.74 4.91 12.31
N HIS A 167 -9.45 6.17 12.60
CA HIS A 167 -8.25 6.88 12.16
C HIS A 167 -7.16 6.84 13.23
N GLU A 168 -5.94 6.55 12.81
CA GLU A 168 -4.72 6.67 13.60
C GLU A 168 -4.27 8.15 13.65
N ASP A 169 -3.55 8.55 14.70
CA ASP A 169 -3.10 9.95 14.90
C ASP A 169 -2.16 10.46 13.80
N ASP A 170 -1.51 9.54 13.09
CA ASP A 170 -0.58 9.82 11.99
C ASP A 170 -1.25 9.84 10.61
N GLY A 171 -2.58 9.67 10.55
CA GLY A 171 -3.37 9.72 9.32
C GLY A 171 -3.61 8.35 8.67
N GLY A 172 -3.25 7.26 9.35
CA GLY A 172 -3.63 5.91 8.94
C GLY A 172 -5.14 5.70 9.05
N GLY A 173 -5.76 5.03 8.08
CA GLY A 173 -7.19 4.80 8.07
C GLY A 173 -7.77 4.70 6.67
N ALA A 174 -9.09 4.56 6.60
CA ALA A 174 -9.84 4.44 5.37
C ALA A 174 -11.15 5.23 5.41
N LYS A 175 -11.46 5.84 4.26
CA LYS A 175 -12.74 6.45 3.92
C LYS A 175 -13.44 5.57 2.90
N TYR A 176 -14.76 5.41 3.04
CA TYR A 176 -15.62 4.63 2.16
C TYR A 176 -16.74 5.51 1.62
N LEU A 177 -17.04 5.40 0.33
CA LEU A 177 -18.21 5.96 -0.34
C LEU A 177 -19.07 4.79 -0.79
N PHE A 178 -20.17 4.53 -0.11
CA PHE A 178 -21.00 3.34 -0.36
C PHE A 178 -22.33 3.72 -1.01
N ASP A 179 -22.55 3.23 -2.22
CA ASP A 179 -23.85 3.25 -2.88
C ASP A 179 -24.57 1.93 -2.59
N LYS A 180 -25.47 1.99 -1.60
CA LYS A 180 -26.21 0.82 -1.10
C LYS A 180 -27.15 0.22 -2.15
N ASP A 181 -27.66 1.04 -3.08
CA ASP A 181 -28.61 0.59 -4.10
C ASP A 181 -27.90 -0.19 -5.20
N ALA A 182 -26.67 0.25 -5.54
CA ALA A 182 -25.80 -0.45 -6.47
C ALA A 182 -25.00 -1.61 -5.81
N GLY A 183 -24.86 -1.60 -4.48
CA GLY A 183 -24.01 -2.54 -3.76
C GLY A 183 -22.52 -2.34 -4.08
N VAL A 184 -22.09 -1.09 -4.31
CA VAL A 184 -20.73 -0.73 -4.72
C VAL A 184 -20.11 0.25 -3.74
N VAL A 185 -18.88 -0.04 -3.32
CA VAL A 185 -18.08 0.83 -2.46
C VAL A 185 -16.88 1.35 -3.22
N TYR A 186 -16.63 2.66 -3.13
CA TYR A 186 -15.33 3.26 -3.40
C TYR A 186 -14.62 3.50 -2.09
N GLN A 187 -13.32 3.21 -2.05
CA GLN A 187 -12.53 3.28 -0.84
C GLN A 187 -11.21 3.97 -1.11
N ARG A 188 -10.82 4.85 -0.18
CA ARG A 188 -9.50 5.44 -0.10
C ARG A 188 -8.86 5.05 1.22
N THR A 189 -7.68 4.46 1.17
CA THR A 189 -6.94 4.04 2.37
C THR A 189 -5.57 4.68 2.41
N GLY A 190 -5.20 5.21 3.58
CA GLY A 190 -3.84 5.66 3.90
C GLY A 190 -3.11 4.66 4.77
N TYR A 191 -1.88 4.32 4.39
CA TYR A 191 -0.93 3.57 5.21
C TYR A 191 0.02 4.57 5.89
N TRP A 192 -0.09 4.73 7.20
CA TRP A 192 0.86 5.53 7.98
C TRP A 192 1.67 4.68 8.95
#